data_AF-A0A441TN31-F1
#
_entry.id   AF-A0A441TN31-F1
#
_cell.length_a   1.000
_cell.length_b   1.000
_cell.length_c   1.000
_cell.angle_alpha   90.00
_cell.angle_beta   90.00
_cell.angle_gamma   90.00
#
_symmetry.space_group_name_H-M   'P 1'
#
loop_
_entity.id
_entity.type
_entity.pdbx_description
1 polymer ?
#
loop_
_entity_poly.entity_id
_entity_poly.type
_entity_poly.pdbx_seq_one_letter_code
_entity_poly.pdbx_strand_id
1 'polypeptide(L)'
;SLKAGIARVASDAAGAVIVLGDMPGIASGDLDRLIDAFRKSEGRSVVRASHEGKRGNPVLLPRSLFAAIAHLEGDTGARHLVEAE
;
A
#
# COMPACT_ATOMS: atom_id res chain seq x y z
N SER A 1 -9.69 9.82 -4.00
CA SER A 1 -8.61 9.35 -4.88
C SER A 1 -7.39 9.00 -4.06
N LEU A 2 -6.54 8.10 -4.56
CA LEU A 2 -5.33 7.65 -3.86
C LEU A 2 -4.37 8.81 -3.56
N LYS A 3 -4.15 9.70 -4.54
CA LYS A 3 -3.26 10.86 -4.42
C LYS A 3 -3.60 11.75 -3.23
N ALA A 4 -4.88 12.08 -3.08
CA ALA A 4 -5.33 12.95 -2.00
C ALA A 4 -5.10 12.32 -0.63
N GLY A 5 -5.28 11.00 -0.52
CA GLY A 5 -4.97 10.25 0.69
C GLY A 5 -3.48 10.29 1.04
N ILE A 6 -2.61 9.92 0.09
CA ILE A 6 -1.16 9.94 0.28
C ILE A 6 -0.63 11.33 0.65
N ALA A 7 -1.16 12.40 0.03
CA ALA A 7 -0.79 13.77 0.34
C ALA A 7 -1.14 14.22 1.79
N ARG A 8 -1.99 13.47 2.49
CA ARG A 8 -2.39 13.75 3.88
C ARG A 8 -1.71 12.85 4.91
N VAL A 9 -0.93 11.86 4.48
CA VAL A 9 -0.17 11.00 5.38
C VAL A 9 0.88 11.83 6.11
N ALA A 10 1.04 11.59 7.40
CA ALA A 10 2.01 12.28 8.25
C ALA A 10 3.43 12.20 7.67
N SER A 11 4.21 13.27 7.84
CA SER A 11 5.54 13.39 7.23
C SER A 11 6.56 12.40 7.77
N ASP A 12 6.34 11.89 8.98
CA ASP A 12 7.16 10.93 9.72
C ASP A 12 6.70 9.47 9.55
N ALA A 13 5.59 9.22 8.85
CA ALA A 13 5.12 7.87 8.58
C ALA A 13 6.07 7.13 7.61
N ALA A 14 6.49 5.91 7.95
CA ALA A 14 7.36 5.10 7.11
C ALA A 14 6.68 4.60 5.82
N GLY A 15 5.35 4.52 5.80
CA GLY A 15 4.57 4.04 4.67
C GLY A 15 3.07 4.20 4.90
N ALA A 16 2.27 3.75 3.95
CA ALA A 16 0.81 3.80 4.00
C ALA A 16 0.19 2.47 3.55
N VAL A 17 -0.80 1.98 4.29
CA VAL A 17 -1.62 0.84 3.88
C VAL A 17 -2.82 1.35 3.09
N ILE A 18 -3.00 0.82 1.89
CA ILE A 18 -4.08 1.14 0.97
C ILE A 18 -5.10 0.01 1.04
N VAL A 19 -6.33 0.37 1.39
CA VAL A 19 -7.48 -0.53 1.52
C VAL A 19 -8.60 0.04 0.64
N LEU A 20 -9.26 -0.84 -0.10
CA LEU A 20 -10.47 -0.51 -0.87
C LEU A 20 -11.69 -0.59 0.04
N GLY A 21 -12.61 0.36 -0.11
CA GLY A 21 -13.80 0.46 0.74
C GLY A 21 -14.81 -0.68 0.58
N ASP A 22 -14.67 -1.49 -0.47
CA ASP A 22 -15.51 -2.63 -0.80
C ASP A 22 -14.95 -3.98 -0.31
N MET A 23 -13.94 -3.98 0.59
CA MET A 23 -13.36 -5.19 1.18
C MET A 23 -13.80 -5.41 2.64
N PRO A 24 -15.05 -5.87 2.89
CA PRO A 24 -15.56 -6.06 4.26
C PRO A 24 -14.92 -7.24 5.01
N GLY A 25 -14.21 -8.14 4.31
CA GLY A 25 -13.58 -9.33 4.90
C GLY A 25 -12.20 -9.09 5.51
N ILE A 26 -11.66 -7.88 5.42
CA ILE A 26 -10.33 -7.56 5.97
C ILE A 26 -10.43 -7.32 7.47
N ALA A 27 -9.72 -8.13 8.25
CA ALA A 27 -9.63 -7.98 9.70
C ALA A 27 -8.39 -7.16 10.09
N SER A 28 -8.37 -6.63 11.32
CA SER A 28 -7.20 -5.92 11.87
C SER A 28 -5.93 -6.79 11.84
N GLY A 29 -6.07 -8.08 12.16
CA GLY A 29 -4.95 -9.03 12.13
C GLY A 29 -4.33 -9.24 10.75
N ASP A 30 -5.08 -8.98 9.67
CA ASP A 30 -4.50 -8.99 8.32
C ASP A 30 -3.60 -7.78 8.10
N LEU A 31 -4.03 -6.60 8.56
CA LEU A 31 -3.25 -5.37 8.49
C LEU A 31 -1.97 -5.47 9.33
N ASP A 32 -2.07 -6.05 10.53
CA ASP A 32 -0.92 -6.26 11.42
C ASP A 32 0.16 -7.13 10.75
N ARG A 33 -0.23 -8.18 10.02
CA ARG A 33 0.71 -9.03 9.26
C ARG A 33 1.43 -8.25 8.17
N LEU A 34 0.74 -7.35 7.46
CA LEU A 34 1.36 -6.48 6.46
C LEU A 34 2.37 -5.53 7.12
N ILE A 35 2.01 -4.94 8.25
CA ILE A 35 2.87 -4.02 9.01
C ILE A 35 4.12 -4.75 9.51
N ASP A 36 3.97 -5.97 10.03
CA ASP A 36 5.11 -6.75 10.52
C ASP A 36 6.05 -7.17 9.40
N ALA A 37 5.51 -7.59 8.25
CA ALA A 37 6.32 -7.88 7.07
C ALA A 37 7.07 -6.62 6.56
N PHE A 38 6.43 -5.46 6.61
CA PHE A 38 7.05 -4.19 6.24
C PHE A 38 8.14 -3.76 7.22
N ARG A 39 7.93 -3.96 8.52
CA ARG A 39 8.97 -3.72 9.53
C ARG A 39 10.18 -4.62 9.33
N LYS A 40 9.96 -5.90 8.98
CA LYS A 40 11.04 -6.85 8.66
C LYS A 40 11.83 -6.48 7.41
N SER A 41 11.23 -5.72 6.48
CA SER A 41 11.94 -5.13 5.34
C SER A 41 12.50 -3.73 5.62
N GLU A 42 12.59 -3.34 6.89
CA GLU A 42 13.05 -2.02 7.34
C GLU A 42 12.26 -0.86 6.73
N GLY A 43 11.00 -1.10 6.38
CA GLY A 43 10.12 -0.12 5.78
C GLY A 43 10.47 0.27 4.34
N ARG A 44 11.23 -0.58 3.64
CA ARG A 44 11.74 -0.28 2.29
C ARG A 44 10.99 -1.01 1.17
N SER A 45 10.30 -2.10 1.46
CA SER A 45 9.64 -2.92 0.44
C SER A 45 8.14 -2.65 0.36
N VAL A 46 7.57 -2.80 -0.84
CA VAL A 46 6.12 -2.94 -1.00
C VAL A 46 5.69 -4.28 -0.41
N VAL A 47 4.67 -4.27 0.45
CA VAL A 47 4.08 -5.48 1.02
C VAL A 47 2.64 -5.58 0.57
N ARG A 48 2.23 -6.71 0.01
CA ARG A 48 0.86 -6.89 -0.48
C ARG A 48 0.25 -8.17 0.06
N ALA A 49 -1.05 -8.12 0.30
CA ALA A 49 -1.83 -9.31 0.58
C ALA A 49 -1.93 -10.21 -0.66
N SER A 50 -2.08 -11.50 -0.39
CA SER A 50 -2.41 -12.49 -1.42
C SER A 50 -3.46 -13.46 -0.90
N HIS A 51 -4.42 -13.81 -1.74
CA HIS A 51 -5.46 -14.80 -1.45
C HIS A 51 -5.49 -15.83 -2.57
N GLU A 52 -5.44 -17.12 -2.22
CA GLU A 52 -5.40 -18.23 -3.19
C GLU A 52 -4.32 -18.09 -4.27
N GLY A 53 -3.13 -17.63 -3.88
CA GLY A 53 -2.00 -17.40 -4.80
C GLY A 53 -2.15 -16.15 -5.68
N LYS A 54 -3.28 -15.44 -5.61
CA LYS A 54 -3.50 -14.19 -6.34
C LYS A 54 -3.11 -12.99 -5.48
N ARG A 55 -2.30 -12.12 -6.06
CA ARG A 55 -1.85 -10.86 -5.46
C ARG A 55 -3.00 -9.84 -5.52
N GLY A 56 -3.20 -9.07 -4.45
CA GLY A 56 -4.29 -8.10 -4.37
C GLY A 56 -4.10 -7.07 -3.27
N ASN A 57 -5.20 -6.44 -2.87
CA ASN A 57 -5.25 -5.52 -1.73
C ASN A 57 -5.57 -6.29 -0.43
N PRO A 58 -5.24 -5.73 0.76
CA PRO A 58 -4.51 -4.48 1.00
C PRO A 58 -3.06 -4.48 0.51
N VAL A 59 -2.53 -3.29 0.23
CA VAL A 59 -1.11 -3.08 -0.10
C VAL A 59 -0.51 -2.01 0.79
N LEU A 60 0.69 -2.24 1.30
CA LEU A 60 1.48 -1.30 2.09
C LEU A 60 2.62 -0.78 1.22
N LEU A 61 2.64 0.53 1.02
CA LEU A 61 3.60 1.24 0.18
C LEU A 61 4.62 1.99 1.06
N PRO A 62 5.93 1.85 0.81
CA PRO A 62 6.94 2.65 1.48
C PRO A 62 6.84 4.13 1.08
N ARG A 63 7.25 5.03 1.99
CA ARG A 63 7.25 6.47 1.76
C ARG A 63 8.08 6.89 0.53
N SER A 64 9.11 6.12 0.18
CA SER A 64 9.92 6.35 -1.02
C SER A 64 9.11 6.39 -2.32
N LEU A 65 7.96 5.69 -2.37
CA LEU A 65 7.08 5.66 -3.53
C LEU A 65 6.01 6.76 -3.54
N PHE A 66 5.86 7.55 -2.47
CA PHE A 66 4.80 8.57 -2.39
C PHE A 66 4.95 9.65 -3.47
N ALA A 67 6.19 10.03 -3.78
CA ALA A 67 6.47 10.95 -4.87
C ALA A 67 6.00 10.38 -6.22
N ALA A 68 6.26 9.10 -6.49
CA ALA A 68 5.83 8.46 -7.73
C ALA A 68 4.28 8.41 -7.84
N ILE A 69 3.59 8.15 -6.72
CA ILE A 69 2.11 8.15 -6.67
C ILE A 69 1.53 9.53 -7.01
N ALA A 70 2.18 10.61 -6.58
CA ALA A 70 1.73 11.97 -6.89
C ALA A 70 1.69 12.25 -8.40
N HIS A 71 2.53 11.56 -9.19
CA HIS A 71 2.64 11.73 -10.64
C HIS A 71 1.73 10.80 -11.46
N LEU A 72 1.04 9.85 -10.84
CA LEU A 72 0.17 8.89 -11.55
C LEU A 72 -1.02 9.56 -12.23
N GLU A 73 -1.39 9.18 -13.45
CA GLU A 73 -2.63 9.68 -14.05
C GLU A 73 -3.78 8.69 -13.77
N GLY A 74 -4.82 9.16 -13.06
CA GLY A 74 -5.95 8.33 -12.61
C GLY A 74 -5.59 7.34 -11.49
N ASP A 75 -6.60 6.60 -10.99
CA ASP A 75 -6.42 5.59 -9.94
C ASP A 75 -5.90 4.24 -10.52
N THR A 76 -6.05 3.99 -11.84
CA THR A 76 -5.55 2.78 -12.52
C THR A 76 -4.02 2.67 -12.51
N GLY A 77 -3.31 3.80 -12.57
CA GLY A 77 -1.84 3.83 -12.60
C GLY A 77 -1.17 3.30 -11.33
N ALA A 78 -1.88 3.26 -10.20
CA ALA A 78 -1.34 2.77 -8.93
C ALA A 78 -1.02 1.27 -8.97
N ARG A 79 -1.76 0.52 -9.79
CA ARG A 79 -1.57 -0.92 -9.96
C ARG A 79 -0.22 -1.24 -10.61
N HIS A 80 0.19 -0.46 -11.62
CA HIS A 80 1.48 -0.66 -12.29
C HIS A 80 2.67 -0.36 -11.37
N LEU A 81 2.53 0.59 -10.43
CA LEU A 81 3.57 0.95 -9.46
C LEU A 81 3.87 -0.21 -8.47
N VAL A 82 2.87 -1.03 -8.16
CA VAL A 82 3.00 -2.24 -7.33
C VAL A 82 3.46 -3.47 -8.13
N GLU A 83 3.33 -3.43 -9.45
CA GLU A 83 3.76 -4.51 -10.35
C GLU A 83 5.21 -4.33 -10.84
N ALA A 84 5.73 -3.10 -10.82
CA ALA A 84 7.10 -2.76 -11.26
C ALA A 84 8.18 -2.97 -10.19
N GLU A 85 7.80 -3.15 -8.92
CA GLU A 85 8.67 -3.45 -7.77
C GLU A 85 8.49 -4.91 -7.29
#